data_AF-A0A0C2YK64-F1
#
_entry.id   AF-A0A0C2YK64-F1
#
_cell.length_a   1.000
_cell.length_b   1.000
_cell.length_c   1.000
_cell.angle_alpha   90.00
_cell.angle_beta   90.00
_cell.angle_gamma   90.00
#
_symmetry.space_group_name_H-M   'P 1'
#
loop_
_entity.id
_entity.type
_entity.pdbx_description
1 polymer ?
#
loop_
_entity_poly.entity_id
_entity_poly.type
_entity_poly.pdbx_seq_one_letter_code
_entity_poly.pdbx_strand_id
1 'polypeptide(L)'
;VRHTKNYAVTTQAWKKVLDLDAMVARYSAVYHRCRQQMVALGADQSILDRYQILNEKDVTVSTTVADSNARGHRHDSLAWFWTMDIPKDTHENDWMSEFYRIHWLRAKAKRDRWTEEVQLINLEMGWTQTFF
;
A
#
# COMPACT_ATOMS: atom_id res chain seq x y z
N VAL A 1 -36.90 -31.28 5.49
CA VAL A 1 -35.74 -30.39 5.70
C VAL A 1 -35.09 -30.14 4.35
N ARG A 2 -35.23 -28.93 3.77
CA ARG A 2 -34.61 -28.61 2.47
C ARG A 2 -33.18 -28.11 2.71
N HIS A 3 -32.20 -28.84 2.18
CA HIS A 3 -30.81 -28.43 2.16
C HIS A 3 -30.66 -27.33 1.10
N THR A 4 -30.41 -26.09 1.53
CA THR A 4 -30.08 -24.99 0.61
C THR A 4 -28.62 -25.13 0.17
N LYS A 5 -28.39 -24.99 -1.14
CA LYS A 5 -27.07 -25.04 -1.76
C LYS A 5 -26.24 -23.83 -1.29
N ASN A 6 -24.98 -24.09 -0.99
CA ASN A 6 -23.98 -23.10 -0.59
C ASN A 6 -23.94 -21.93 -1.58
N TYR A 7 -24.28 -20.73 -1.13
CA TYR A 7 -23.84 -19.51 -1.80
C TYR A 7 -22.35 -19.36 -1.49
N ALA A 8 -21.49 -19.77 -2.43
CA ALA A 8 -20.13 -19.27 -2.44
C ALA A 8 -20.24 -17.76 -2.67
N VAL A 9 -20.01 -16.97 -1.62
CA VAL A 9 -20.06 -15.50 -1.67
C VAL A 9 -18.82 -15.02 -2.42
N THR A 10 -18.81 -15.23 -3.74
CA THR A 10 -17.86 -14.61 -4.65
C THR A 10 -18.36 -13.20 -4.94
N THR A 11 -18.13 -12.26 -4.02
CA THR A 11 -18.54 -10.86 -4.20
C THR A 11 -17.74 -10.22 -5.34
N GLN A 12 -18.35 -9.28 -6.06
CA GLN A 12 -17.68 -8.51 -7.12
C GLN A 12 -16.35 -7.86 -6.67
N ALA A 13 -16.27 -7.48 -5.39
CA ALA A 13 -15.04 -6.98 -4.77
C ALA A 13 -13.92 -8.05 -4.75
N TRP A 14 -14.23 -9.28 -4.36
CA TRP A 14 -13.27 -10.39 -4.35
C TRP A 14 -12.79 -10.75 -5.76
N LYS A 15 -13.68 -10.67 -6.76
CA LYS A 15 -13.28 -10.87 -8.15
C LYS A 15 -12.23 -9.86 -8.60
N LYS A 16 -12.40 -8.57 -8.26
CA LYS A 16 -11.41 -7.52 -8.55
C LYS A 16 -10.07 -7.77 -7.86
N VAL A 17 -10.09 -8.23 -6.60
CA VAL A 17 -8.87 -8.56 -5.86
C VAL A 17 -8.14 -9.72 -6.54
N LEU A 18 -8.85 -10.79 -6.90
CA LEU A 18 -8.25 -11.93 -7.61
C LEU A 18 -7.69 -11.54 -8.98
N ASP A 19 -8.38 -10.67 -9.73
CA ASP A 19 -7.90 -10.17 -11.02
C ASP A 19 -6.60 -9.36 -10.84
N LEU A 20 -6.51 -8.54 -9.79
CA LEU A 20 -5.30 -7.79 -9.44
C LEU A 20 -4.15 -8.71 -9.01
N ASP A 21 -4.41 -9.71 -8.17
CA ASP A 21 -3.41 -10.69 -7.75
C ASP A 21 -2.84 -11.45 -8.96
N ALA A 22 -3.71 -11.84 -9.92
CA ALA A 22 -3.28 -12.47 -11.16
C ALA A 22 -2.42 -11.54 -12.03
N MET A 23 -2.76 -10.26 -12.10
CA MET A 23 -1.94 -9.26 -12.80
C MET A 23 -0.58 -9.10 -12.15
N VAL A 24 -0.53 -9.00 -10.82
CA VAL A 24 0.71 -8.86 -10.05
C VAL A 24 1.61 -10.09 -10.25
N ALA A 25 1.06 -11.30 -10.18
CA ALA A 25 1.80 -12.53 -10.45
C ALA A 25 2.39 -12.55 -11.88
N ARG A 26 1.60 -12.12 -12.88
CA ARG A 26 2.05 -12.02 -14.26
C ARG A 26 3.23 -11.05 -14.42
N TYR A 27 3.13 -9.84 -13.86
CA TYR A 27 4.21 -8.85 -13.97
C TYR A 27 5.45 -9.27 -13.19
N SER A 28 5.30 -9.92 -12.03
CA SER A 28 6.41 -10.49 -11.27
C SER A 28 7.17 -11.53 -12.08
N ALA A 29 6.45 -12.44 -12.74
CA ALA A 29 7.07 -13.46 -13.60
C ALA A 29 7.83 -12.85 -14.79
N VAL A 30 7.25 -11.82 -15.43
CA VAL A 30 7.93 -11.09 -16.52
C VAL A 30 9.21 -10.42 -16.01
N TYR A 31 9.14 -9.73 -14.86
CA TYR A 31 10.29 -9.08 -14.24
C TYR A 31 11.41 -10.08 -13.94
N HIS A 32 11.09 -11.22 -13.31
CA HIS A 32 12.06 -12.27 -13.03
C HIS A 32 12.78 -12.75 -14.29
N ARG A 33 12.04 -12.98 -15.37
CA ARG A 33 12.61 -13.41 -16.65
C ARG A 33 13.54 -12.34 -17.22
N CYS A 34 13.11 -11.08 -17.26
CA CYS A 34 13.94 -9.97 -17.72
C CYS A 34 15.24 -9.86 -16.91
N ARG A 35 15.15 -9.93 -15.58
CA ARG A 35 16.33 -9.87 -14.71
C ARG A 35 17.28 -11.04 -14.92
N GLN A 36 16.77 -12.26 -15.09
CA GLN A 36 17.60 -13.42 -15.43
C GLN A 36 18.35 -13.22 -16.74
N GLN A 37 17.70 -12.66 -17.76
CA GLN A 37 18.35 -12.34 -19.02
C GLN A 37 19.41 -11.23 -18.86
N MET A 38 19.15 -10.20 -18.05
CA MET A 38 20.15 -9.16 -17.76
C MET A 38 21.42 -9.76 -17.15
N VAL A 39 21.28 -10.70 -16.20
CA VAL A 39 22.42 -11.42 -15.62
C VAL A 39 23.11 -12.28 -16.67
N ALA A 40 22.36 -13.02 -17.50
CA ALA A 40 22.91 -13.88 -18.54
C ALA A 40 23.69 -13.10 -19.62
N LEU A 41 23.26 -11.87 -19.92
CA LEU A 41 23.91 -10.97 -20.87
C LEU A 41 25.12 -10.22 -20.26
N GLY A 42 25.43 -10.44 -18.98
CA GLY A 42 26.54 -9.78 -18.31
C GLY A 42 26.31 -8.28 -18.07
N ALA A 43 25.08 -7.90 -17.71
CA ALA A 43 24.78 -6.52 -17.33
C ALA A 43 25.68 -6.04 -16.19
N ASP A 44 26.04 -4.76 -16.23
CA ASP A 44 26.90 -4.15 -15.22
C ASP A 44 26.29 -4.22 -13.81
N GLN A 45 27.15 -4.28 -12.80
CA GLN A 45 26.71 -4.39 -11.40
C GLN A 45 25.86 -3.19 -10.99
N SER A 46 26.15 -1.98 -11.50
CA SER A 46 25.32 -0.80 -11.22
C SER A 46 23.86 -0.96 -11.66
N ILE A 47 23.62 -1.71 -12.75
CA ILE A 47 22.29 -2.00 -13.26
C ILE A 47 21.63 -3.08 -12.38
N LEU A 48 22.38 -4.10 -11.97
CA LEU A 48 21.86 -5.17 -11.11
C LEU A 48 21.54 -4.72 -9.67
N ASP A 49 22.25 -3.71 -9.16
CA ASP A 49 21.98 -3.08 -7.87
C ASP A 49 20.71 -2.24 -7.91
N ARG A 50 20.42 -1.62 -9.06
CA ARG A 50 19.17 -0.90 -9.30
C ARG A 50 17.97 -1.83 -9.45
N TYR A 51 18.12 -2.89 -10.24
CA TYR A 51 17.08 -3.89 -10.48
C TYR A 51 17.29 -5.12 -9.59
N GLN A 52 16.92 -4.99 -8.31
CA GLN A 52 17.14 -6.04 -7.31
C GLN A 52 16.24 -7.26 -7.53
N ILE A 53 16.53 -8.35 -6.81
CA ILE A 53 15.70 -9.55 -6.83
C ILE A 53 14.36 -9.22 -6.18
N LEU A 54 13.27 -9.53 -6.88
CA LEU A 54 11.92 -9.38 -6.35
C LEU A 54 11.58 -10.58 -5.47
N ASN A 55 11.40 -10.38 -4.17
CA ASN A 55 10.97 -11.44 -3.27
C ASN A 55 9.44 -11.44 -3.11
N GLU A 56 8.88 -12.55 -2.66
CA GLU A 56 7.45 -12.64 -2.35
C GLU A 56 7.01 -11.60 -1.31
N LYS A 57 7.89 -11.28 -0.35
CA LYS A 57 7.69 -10.24 0.66
C LYS A 57 7.54 -8.83 0.07
N ASP A 58 8.17 -8.58 -1.08
CA ASP A 58 8.12 -7.28 -1.76
C ASP A 58 6.80 -7.08 -2.51
N VAL A 59 6.16 -8.18 -2.90
CA VAL A 59 4.93 -8.22 -3.70
C VAL A 59 3.69 -8.42 -2.84
N THR A 60 3.86 -9.01 -1.66
CA THR A 60 2.78 -9.22 -0.70
C THR A 60 2.22 -7.86 -0.30
N VAL A 61 0.89 -7.70 -0.43
CA VAL A 61 0.19 -6.47 -0.05
C VAL A 61 0.37 -6.23 1.43
N SER A 62 1.35 -5.41 1.79
CA SER A 62 1.55 -5.02 3.16
C SER A 62 0.46 -4.01 3.52
N THR A 63 -0.40 -4.37 4.46
CA THR A 63 -1.43 -3.49 5.02
C THR A 63 -0.81 -2.22 5.64
N THR A 64 0.51 -2.21 5.85
CA THR A 64 1.28 -1.03 6.28
C THR A 64 1.22 0.16 5.33
N VAL A 65 1.02 -0.10 4.04
CA VAL A 65 0.81 0.96 3.04
C VAL A 65 -0.58 1.57 3.19
N ALA A 66 -1.57 0.79 3.63
CA ALA A 66 -2.94 1.28 3.83
C ALA A 66 -3.11 2.01 5.17
N ASP A 67 -2.42 1.56 6.22
CA ASP A 67 -2.36 2.20 7.54
C ASP A 67 -0.92 2.46 7.98
N SER A 68 -0.31 3.48 7.38
CA SER A 68 1.04 3.96 7.73
C SER A 68 1.20 4.34 9.21
N ASN A 69 0.11 4.46 9.97
CA ASN A 69 0.08 4.86 11.37
C ASN A 69 -0.27 3.72 12.34
N ALA A 70 -0.46 2.48 11.88
CA ALA A 70 -0.71 1.37 12.79
C ALA A 70 0.53 1.14 13.69
N ARG A 71 0.28 1.02 15.00
CA ARG A 71 1.33 0.87 16.01
C ARG A 71 2.09 -0.45 15.76
N GLY A 72 3.40 -0.35 15.51
CA GLY A 72 4.28 -1.50 15.31
C GLY A 72 4.98 -1.56 13.95
N HIS A 73 4.56 -0.76 12.97
CA HIS A 73 5.08 -0.83 11.60
C HIS A 73 6.33 0.03 11.32
N ARG A 74 7.07 0.44 12.37
CA ARG A 74 8.29 1.25 12.21
C ARG A 74 9.39 0.55 11.40
N HIS A 75 9.27 -0.76 11.16
CA HIS A 75 10.29 -1.58 10.49
C HIS A 75 9.81 -2.25 9.20
N ASP A 76 8.56 -2.04 8.78
CA ASP A 76 8.08 -2.57 7.50
C ASP A 76 8.54 -1.62 6.39
N SER A 77 9.78 -1.85 5.91
CA SER A 77 10.33 -1.14 4.76
C SER A 77 9.43 -1.38 3.55
N LEU A 78 9.12 -0.31 2.81
CA LEU A 78 8.58 -0.43 1.47
C LEU A 78 9.53 -1.29 0.63
N ALA A 79 8.97 -2.06 -0.30
CA ALA A 79 9.77 -2.80 -1.26
C ALA A 79 10.68 -1.84 -2.05
N TRP A 80 11.88 -2.30 -2.40
CA TRP A 80 12.94 -1.49 -3.01
C TRP A 80 12.50 -0.78 -4.31
N PHE A 81 11.53 -1.34 -5.03
CA PHE A 81 11.03 -0.77 -6.29
C PHE A 81 10.18 0.50 -6.07
N TRP A 82 9.61 0.72 -4.88
CA TRP A 82 8.92 1.99 -4.54
C TRP A 82 9.91 3.14 -4.31
N THR A 83 11.15 2.83 -3.97
CA THR A 83 12.24 3.81 -3.77
C THR A 83 13.16 3.94 -4.98
N MET A 84 12.89 3.19 -6.05
CA MET A 84 13.70 3.26 -7.27
C MET A 84 13.37 4.54 -8.02
N ASP A 85 14.36 5.43 -8.16
CA ASP A 85 14.26 6.58 -9.07
C ASP A 85 14.16 6.02 -10.50
N ILE A 86 13.12 6.36 -11.26
CA ILE A 86 12.95 5.95 -12.66
C ILE A 86 13.34 7.14 -13.52
N PRO A 87 14.20 7.00 -14.56
CA PRO A 87 14.65 8.16 -15.33
C PRO A 87 13.47 8.92 -15.91
N LYS A 88 13.54 10.25 -15.81
CA LYS A 88 12.51 11.24 -16.15
C LYS A 88 11.93 11.11 -17.57
N ASP A 89 12.61 10.38 -18.45
CA ASP A 89 12.18 10.09 -19.83
C ASP A 89 10.98 9.14 -19.92
N THR A 90 10.63 8.47 -18.82
CA THR A 90 9.38 7.72 -18.70
C THR A 90 8.28 8.68 -18.27
N HIS A 91 7.57 9.26 -19.25
CA HIS A 91 6.36 10.11 -19.10
C HIS A 91 5.90 10.29 -17.65
N GLU A 92 6.36 11.37 -17.01
CA GLU A 92 5.74 12.04 -15.87
C GLU A 92 4.96 11.12 -14.91
N ASN A 93 5.64 10.10 -14.37
CA ASN A 93 4.98 9.18 -13.46
C ASN A 93 4.96 9.83 -12.05
N ASP A 94 4.03 10.79 -11.86
CA ASP A 94 3.77 11.54 -10.62
C ASP A 94 3.08 10.69 -9.53
N TRP A 95 2.95 9.39 -9.77
CA TRP A 95 2.23 8.45 -8.89
C TRP A 95 2.80 8.41 -7.47
N MET A 96 4.12 8.58 -7.28
CA MET A 96 4.72 8.68 -5.94
C MET A 96 4.36 9.97 -5.23
N SER A 97 4.34 11.11 -5.94
CA SER A 97 3.91 12.38 -5.35
C SER A 97 2.43 12.32 -4.96
N GLU A 98 1.58 11.74 -5.82
CA GLU A 98 0.16 11.54 -5.53
C GLU A 98 -0.04 10.60 -4.34
N PHE A 99 0.75 9.52 -4.27
CA PHE A 99 0.78 8.64 -3.11
C PHE A 99 1.10 9.41 -1.84
N TYR A 100 2.19 10.19 -1.80
CA TYR A 100 2.54 10.98 -0.63
C TYR A 100 1.49 12.05 -0.30
N ARG A 101 0.90 12.70 -1.31
CA ARG A 101 -0.16 13.70 -1.15
C ARG A 101 -1.39 13.12 -0.47
N ILE A 102 -1.85 11.94 -0.90
CA ILE A 102 -2.99 11.23 -0.29
C ILE A 102 -2.67 10.86 1.17
N HIS A 103 -1.47 10.36 1.44
CA HIS A 103 -1.06 9.99 2.80
C HIS A 103 -1.03 11.21 3.73
N TRP A 104 -0.48 12.33 3.24
CA TRP A 104 -0.47 13.59 3.97
C TRP A 104 -1.89 14.10 4.25
N LEU A 105 -2.79 14.06 3.25
CA LEU A 105 -4.19 14.48 3.42
C LEU A 105 -4.92 13.64 4.48
N ARG A 106 -4.73 12.31 4.48
CA ARG A 106 -5.29 11.41 5.51
C ARG A 106 -4.74 11.72 6.90
N ALA A 107 -3.43 11.93 7.02
CA ALA A 107 -2.79 12.26 8.28
C ALA A 107 -3.29 13.61 8.83
N LYS A 108 -3.43 14.62 7.95
CA LYS A 108 -4.00 15.92 8.29
C LYS A 108 -5.45 15.78 8.77
N ALA A 109 -6.30 15.09 8.03
CA ALA A 109 -7.70 14.87 8.41
C ALA A 109 -7.83 14.16 9.78
N LYS A 110 -6.94 13.21 10.08
CA LYS A 110 -6.89 12.53 11.38
C LYS A 110 -6.53 13.48 12.53
N ARG A 111 -5.50 14.30 12.31
CA ARG A 111 -5.08 15.33 13.27
C ARG A 111 -6.20 16.35 13.52
N ASP A 112 -6.84 16.81 12.46
CA ASP A 112 -7.90 17.81 12.53
C ASP A 112 -9.09 17.23 13.33
N ARG A 113 -9.49 15.98 13.07
CA ARG A 113 -10.51 15.26 13.86
C ARG A 113 -10.15 15.14 15.35
N TRP A 114 -8.91 14.76 15.67
CA TRP A 114 -8.48 14.67 17.08
C TRP A 114 -8.52 16.04 17.78
N THR A 115 -8.26 17.12 17.04
CA THR A 115 -8.35 18.48 17.58
C THR A 115 -9.80 18.84 17.91
N GLU A 116 -10.73 18.47 17.03
CA GLU A 116 -12.18 18.63 17.25
C GLU A 116 -12.67 17.78 18.45
N GLU A 117 -12.27 16.51 18.53
CA GLU A 117 -12.65 15.61 19.63
C GLU A 117 -12.20 16.15 20.99
N VAL A 118 -11.00 16.72 21.10
CA VAL A 118 -10.53 17.34 22.35
C VAL A 118 -11.39 18.55 22.73
N GLN A 119 -11.79 19.38 21.76
CA GLN A 119 -12.67 20.51 22.02
C GLN A 119 -14.06 20.05 22.47
N LEU A 120 -14.64 19.05 21.80
CA LEU A 120 -15.94 18.48 22.14
C LEU A 120 -15.93 17.88 23.55
N ILE A 121 -14.91 17.09 23.91
CA ILE A 121 -14.80 16.49 25.24
C ILE A 121 -14.76 17.56 26.34
N ASN A 122 -14.01 18.66 26.13
CA ASN A 122 -13.95 19.74 27.12
C ASN A 122 -15.31 20.43 27.31
N LEU A 123 -16.06 20.63 26.23
CA LEU A 123 -17.41 21.20 26.29
C LEU A 123 -18.39 20.24 26.98
N GLU A 124 -18.34 18.95 26.63
CA GLU A 124 -19.18 17.91 27.24
C GLU A 124 -18.92 17.77 28.75
N MET A 125 -17.65 17.82 29.19
CA MET A 125 -17.31 17.82 30.62
C MET A 125 -17.89 19.03 31.34
N GLY A 126 -17.80 20.22 30.75
CA GLY A 126 -18.42 21.44 31.28
C GLY A 126 -19.94 21.30 31.40
N TRP A 127 -20.60 20.78 30.36
CA TRP A 127 -22.04 20.55 30.38
C TRP A 127 -22.46 19.53 31.44
N THR A 128 -21.70 18.46 31.60
CA THR A 128 -21.95 17.42 32.62
C THR A 128 -21.88 18.02 34.03
N GLN A 129 -20.89 18.89 34.30
CA GLN A 129 -20.77 19.58 35.59
C GLN A 129 -21.91 20.58 35.85
N THR A 130 -22.47 21.20 34.81
CA THR A 130 -23.60 22.13 34.97
C THR A 130 -24.96 21.43 35.04
N PHE A 131 -25.05 20.21 34.55
CA PHE A 131 -26.30 19.44 34.48
C PHE A 131 -26.60 18.66 35.76
N PHE A 132 -25.56 18.17 36.46
CA PHE A 132 -25.66 17.46 37.75
C PHE A 132 -25.33 18.38 38.92
#